data_AF-A0A9E4VZY3-F1
#
_entry.id   AF-A0A9E4VZY3-F1
#
_cell.length_a   1.000
_cell.length_b   1.000
_cell.length_c   1.000
_cell.angle_alpha   90.00
_cell.angle_beta   90.00
_cell.angle_gamma   90.00
#
_symmetry.space_group_name_H-M   'P 1'
#
loop_
_entity.id
_entity.type
_entity.pdbx_description
1 polymer ?
#
loop_
_entity_poly.entity_id
_entity_poly.type
_entity_poly.pdbx_seq_one_letter_code
_entity_poly.pdbx_strand_id
1 'polypeptide(L)'
;MNKSGLSDEILTVLKKRPLAKVRVMYWKEIPVQVQAQDADGDNTVSKPLDGRFQQGVDAISMFDGSSGTDDYLDGWDWGEFQVVEGSPQEAAAQVAARYEQCFPPDFVARIRGLHRDGTRDPLPGAVDHWLDEAEPTLDNGAG
;
A
#
# COMPACT_ATOMS: atom_id res chain seq x y z
N MET A 1 15.23 45.68 19.74
CA MET A 1 14.39 45.18 18.63
C MET A 1 15.15 44.04 17.98
N ASN A 2 14.79 42.78 18.27
CA ASN A 2 15.43 41.62 17.65
C ASN A 2 14.34 40.78 16.98
N LYS A 3 13.87 41.24 15.80
CA LYS A 3 12.88 40.51 14.98
C LYS A 3 13.52 39.38 14.16
N SER A 4 14.83 39.16 14.28
CA SER A 4 15.62 38.25 13.43
C SER A 4 15.68 36.79 13.92
N GLY A 5 15.28 36.50 15.17
CA GLY A 5 15.34 35.13 15.71
C GLY A 5 14.04 34.33 15.50
N LEU A 6 12.89 35.02 15.54
CA LEU A 6 11.59 34.36 15.30
C LEU A 6 11.43 33.91 13.83
N SER A 7 12.12 34.54 12.88
CA SER A 7 11.95 34.26 11.45
C SER A 7 12.51 32.91 11.05
N ASP A 8 13.64 32.46 11.58
CA ASP A 8 14.31 31.24 11.14
C ASP A 8 13.69 29.98 11.77
N GLU A 9 13.25 30.08 13.02
CA GLU A 9 12.50 29.03 13.71
C GLU A 9 11.10 28.87 13.09
N ILE A 10 10.44 29.98 12.75
CA ILE A 10 9.15 29.95 12.03
C ILE A 10 9.34 29.53 10.57
N LEU A 11 10.40 29.92 9.84
CA LEU A 11 10.67 29.43 8.48
C LEU A 11 10.96 27.93 8.46
N THR A 12 11.60 27.40 9.51
CA THR A 12 11.84 25.96 9.67
C THR A 12 10.52 25.22 9.86
N VAL A 13 9.58 25.80 10.62
CA VAL A 13 8.22 25.28 10.82
C VAL A 13 7.32 25.48 9.59
N LEU A 14 7.56 26.51 8.77
CA LEU A 14 6.78 26.84 7.57
C LEU A 14 7.31 26.21 6.27
N LYS A 15 8.36 25.39 6.30
CA LYS A 15 8.69 24.53 5.16
C LYS A 15 7.52 23.57 4.94
N LYS A 16 6.73 23.86 3.91
CA LYS A 16 5.64 22.99 3.42
C LYS A 16 6.19 21.56 3.38
N ARG A 17 5.54 20.63 4.11
CA ARG A 17 5.96 19.23 4.11
C ARG A 17 6.07 18.76 2.65
N PRO A 18 7.13 18.02 2.29
CA PRO A 18 7.26 17.49 0.93
C PRO A 18 6.04 16.62 0.59
N LEU A 19 5.74 16.52 -0.70
CA LEU A 19 4.70 15.63 -1.22
C LEU A 19 5.37 14.57 -2.07
N ALA A 20 4.98 13.31 -1.88
CA ALA A 20 5.42 12.20 -2.68
C ALA A 20 4.24 11.62 -3.49
N LYS A 21 4.52 11.19 -4.72
CA LYS A 21 3.61 10.35 -5.50
C LYS A 21 3.86 8.91 -5.11
N VAL A 22 2.83 8.21 -4.64
CA VAL A 22 2.90 6.81 -4.20
C VAL A 22 2.00 5.97 -5.07
N ARG A 23 2.44 4.78 -5.46
CA ARG A 23 1.63 3.75 -6.11
C ARG A 23 1.96 2.39 -5.53
N VAL A 24 1.07 1.43 -5.72
CA VAL A 24 1.23 0.07 -5.20
C VAL A 24 1.32 -0.89 -6.38
N MET A 25 2.27 -1.82 -6.33
CA MET A 25 2.33 -2.95 -7.24
C MET A 25 1.42 -4.04 -6.71
N TYR A 26 0.64 -4.64 -7.61
CA TYR A 26 -0.20 -5.77 -7.31
C TYR A 26 0.18 -6.94 -8.20
N TRP A 27 -0.09 -8.15 -7.69
CA TRP A 27 -0.39 -9.27 -8.55
C TRP A 27 -1.89 -9.49 -8.52
N LYS A 28 -2.55 -9.25 -9.65
CA LYS A 28 -4.01 -9.13 -9.77
C LYS A 28 -4.53 -8.14 -8.70
N GLU A 29 -5.38 -8.57 -7.79
CA GLU A 29 -5.89 -7.73 -6.70
C GLU A 29 -5.01 -7.74 -5.43
N ILE A 30 -3.93 -8.51 -5.37
CA ILE A 30 -3.11 -8.70 -4.15
C ILE A 30 -1.95 -7.68 -4.13
N PRO A 31 -1.89 -6.75 -3.16
CA PRO A 31 -0.80 -5.77 -3.08
C PRO A 31 0.49 -6.45 -2.62
N VAL A 32 1.64 -6.08 -3.20
CA VAL A 32 2.94 -6.72 -2.87
C VAL A 32 4.07 -5.73 -2.55
N GLN A 33 4.00 -4.51 -3.07
CA GLN A 33 5.07 -3.53 -2.94
C GLN A 33 4.52 -2.12 -3.09
N VAL A 34 4.99 -1.21 -2.24
CA VAL A 34 4.73 0.22 -2.36
C VAL A 34 5.92 0.88 -3.06
N GLN A 35 5.66 1.74 -4.02
CA GLN A 35 6.66 2.62 -4.62
C GLN A 35 6.26 4.07 -4.38
N ALA A 36 7.20 4.87 -3.87
CA ALA A 36 7.03 6.31 -3.73
C ALA A 36 8.14 7.04 -4.49
N GLN A 37 7.79 8.17 -5.06
CA GLN A 37 8.73 9.07 -5.71
C GLN A 37 8.44 10.51 -5.34
N ASP A 38 9.45 11.38 -5.41
CA ASP A 38 9.21 12.81 -5.26
C ASP A 38 8.34 13.35 -6.42
N ALA A 39 7.96 14.64 -6.32
CA ALA A 39 7.06 15.24 -7.28
C ALA A 39 7.59 15.19 -8.73
N ASP A 40 8.90 15.34 -8.88
CA ASP A 40 9.61 15.41 -10.16
C ASP A 40 9.97 14.01 -10.71
N GLY A 41 10.02 13.00 -9.84
CA GLY A 41 10.32 11.59 -10.16
C GLY A 41 11.81 11.24 -10.06
N ASP A 42 12.66 12.14 -9.56
CA ASP A 42 14.12 11.98 -9.53
C ASP A 42 14.56 11.01 -8.42
N ASN A 43 13.88 11.04 -7.27
CA ASN A 43 14.12 10.12 -6.16
C ASN A 43 12.96 9.14 -6.03
N THR A 44 13.24 7.85 -6.31
CA THR A 44 12.26 6.75 -6.20
C THR A 44 12.70 5.76 -5.12
N VAL A 45 11.76 5.37 -4.26
CA VAL A 45 11.90 4.37 -3.20
C VAL A 45 10.88 3.28 -3.43
N SER A 46 11.29 2.02 -3.28
CA SER A 46 10.38 0.87 -3.26
C SER A 46 10.49 0.15 -1.94
N LYS A 47 9.35 -0.25 -1.37
CA LYS A 47 9.23 -0.96 -0.11
C LYS A 47 8.33 -2.19 -0.32
N PRO A 48 8.88 -3.40 -0.32
CA PRO A 48 8.08 -4.63 -0.30
C PRO A 48 7.17 -4.65 0.93
N LEU A 49 5.97 -5.20 0.77
CA LEU A 49 5.08 -5.52 1.88
C LEU A 49 5.51 -6.82 2.57
N ASP A 50 4.90 -7.12 3.71
CA ASP A 50 5.12 -8.36 4.45
C ASP A 50 5.02 -9.63 3.58
N GLY A 51 5.80 -10.65 3.92
CA GLY A 51 5.87 -11.91 3.17
C GLY A 51 4.52 -12.62 3.00
N ARG A 52 3.52 -12.35 3.87
CA ARG A 52 2.16 -12.91 3.74
C ARG A 52 1.50 -12.57 2.39
N PHE A 53 1.84 -11.42 1.81
CA PHE A 53 1.26 -10.99 0.53
C PHE A 53 1.79 -11.84 -0.63
N GLN A 54 3.10 -12.08 -0.69
CA GLN A 54 3.69 -12.98 -1.69
C GLN A 54 3.20 -14.41 -1.52
N GLN A 55 3.09 -14.90 -0.27
CA GLN A 55 2.50 -16.21 0.00
C GLN A 55 1.03 -16.29 -0.48
N GLY A 56 0.29 -15.19 -0.40
CA GLY A 56 -1.05 -15.07 -0.94
C GLY A 56 -1.09 -15.15 -2.47
N VAL A 57 -0.16 -14.47 -3.15
CA VAL A 57 0.02 -14.58 -4.62
C VAL A 57 0.27 -16.03 -5.02
N ASP A 58 1.19 -16.71 -4.35
CA ASP A 58 1.49 -18.12 -4.62
C ASP A 58 0.24 -19.00 -4.38
N ALA A 59 -0.48 -18.78 -3.28
CA ALA A 59 -1.66 -19.55 -2.92
C ALA A 59 -2.88 -19.33 -3.83
N ILE A 60 -3.02 -18.13 -4.41
CA ILE A 60 -4.10 -17.80 -5.35
C ILE A 60 -3.74 -18.24 -6.77
N SER A 61 -2.50 -18.05 -7.22
CA SER A 61 -2.04 -18.51 -8.54
C SER A 61 -2.11 -20.03 -8.69
N MET A 62 -1.79 -20.79 -7.63
CA MET A 62 -1.98 -22.24 -7.63
C MET A 62 -3.47 -22.63 -7.63
N PHE A 63 -4.32 -21.82 -7.01
CA PHE A 63 -5.75 -22.10 -6.87
C PHE A 63 -6.54 -21.79 -8.17
N ASP A 64 -6.26 -20.66 -8.82
CA ASP A 64 -6.94 -20.24 -10.05
C ASP A 64 -6.32 -20.81 -11.32
N GLY A 65 -5.22 -21.57 -11.18
CA GLY A 65 -4.53 -22.23 -12.28
C GLY A 65 -3.54 -21.35 -13.03
N SER A 66 -3.33 -20.09 -12.64
CA SER A 66 -2.36 -19.20 -13.29
C SER A 66 -0.91 -19.60 -13.02
N SER A 67 -0.62 -20.36 -11.96
CA SER A 67 0.74 -20.80 -11.61
C SER A 67 1.42 -21.57 -12.76
N GLY A 68 2.59 -21.09 -13.18
CA GLY A 68 3.38 -21.72 -14.25
C GLY A 68 2.84 -21.46 -15.67
N THR A 69 1.93 -20.51 -15.82
CA THR A 69 1.38 -20.05 -17.11
C THR A 69 1.72 -18.57 -17.32
N ASP A 70 1.48 -18.07 -18.53
CA ASP A 70 1.69 -16.64 -18.85
C ASP A 70 0.80 -15.73 -17.99
N ASP A 71 -0.39 -16.20 -17.58
CA ASP A 71 -1.30 -15.47 -16.68
C ASP A 71 -0.64 -15.06 -15.35
N TYR A 72 0.38 -15.80 -14.88
CA TYR A 72 1.13 -15.41 -13.69
C TYR A 72 1.97 -14.15 -13.94
N LEU A 73 2.61 -14.07 -15.11
CA LEU A 73 3.45 -12.92 -15.49
C LEU A 73 2.59 -11.72 -15.92
N ASP A 74 1.44 -11.97 -16.54
CA ASP A 74 0.50 -10.94 -16.96
C ASP A 74 -0.32 -10.39 -15.80
N GLY A 75 -0.31 -11.06 -14.64
CA GLY A 75 -1.00 -10.61 -13.44
C GLY A 75 -0.36 -9.40 -12.75
N TRP A 76 0.85 -8.99 -13.11
CA TRP A 76 1.53 -7.87 -12.44
C TRP A 76 1.14 -6.53 -13.03
N ASP A 77 0.58 -5.64 -12.20
CA ASP A 77 0.23 -4.30 -12.64
C ASP A 77 0.28 -3.28 -11.49
N TRP A 78 0.49 -2.01 -11.85
CA TRP A 78 0.54 -0.90 -10.91
C TRP A 78 -0.86 -0.30 -10.70
N GLY A 79 -1.20 -0.05 -9.44
CA GLY A 79 -2.31 0.83 -9.11
C GLY A 79 -2.01 2.29 -9.46
N GLU A 80 -3.05 3.13 -9.36
CA GLU A 80 -2.93 4.57 -9.61
C GLU A 80 -2.00 5.27 -8.63
N PHE A 81 -1.40 6.37 -9.08
CA PHE A 81 -0.64 7.23 -8.19
C PHE A 81 -1.59 8.03 -7.27
N GLN A 82 -1.29 8.00 -5.98
CA GLN A 82 -1.86 8.88 -4.96
C GLN A 82 -0.79 9.85 -4.43
N VAL A 83 -1.22 11.00 -3.92
CA VAL A 83 -0.31 11.98 -3.31
C VAL A 83 -0.34 11.81 -1.80
N VAL A 84 0.82 11.63 -1.19
CA VAL A 84 0.99 11.42 0.25
C VAL A 84 1.96 12.46 0.79
N GLU A 85 1.65 13.03 1.96
CA GLU A 85 2.57 13.94 2.65
C GLU A 85 3.79 13.21 3.18
N GLY A 86 4.97 13.74 2.88
CA GLY A 86 6.26 13.21 3.32
C GLY A 86 7.26 13.11 2.19
N SER A 87 8.50 12.83 2.55
CA SER A 87 9.53 12.35 1.61
C SER A 87 9.11 11.00 1.02
N PRO A 88 9.69 10.57 -0.13
CA PRO A 88 9.41 9.26 -0.69
C PRO A 88 9.57 8.11 0.31
N GLN A 89 10.59 8.18 1.18
CA GLN A 89 10.83 7.21 2.24
C GLN A 89 9.68 7.17 3.27
N GLU A 90 9.28 8.33 3.79
CA GLU A 90 8.19 8.42 4.77
C GLU A 90 6.85 7.99 4.17
N ALA A 91 6.57 8.44 2.95
CA ALA A 91 5.33 8.12 2.25
C ALA A 91 5.21 6.63 1.92
N ALA A 92 6.28 6.00 1.42
CA ALA A 92 6.31 4.55 1.19
C ALA A 92 6.12 3.77 2.50
N ALA A 93 6.77 4.19 3.58
CA ALA A 93 6.62 3.55 4.89
C ALA A 93 5.20 3.68 5.44
N GLN A 94 4.59 4.86 5.33
CA GLN A 94 3.23 5.11 5.79
C GLN A 94 2.20 4.23 5.05
N VAL A 95 2.26 4.21 3.72
CA VAL A 95 1.32 3.41 2.91
C VAL A 95 1.54 1.92 3.15
N ALA A 96 2.79 1.45 3.21
CA ALA A 96 3.08 0.05 3.50
C ALA A 96 2.56 -0.37 4.89
N ALA A 97 2.75 0.46 5.91
CA ALA A 97 2.23 0.19 7.25
C ALA A 97 0.69 0.09 7.26
N ARG A 98 -0.02 0.93 6.48
CA ARG A 98 -1.48 0.82 6.33
C ARG A 98 -1.89 -0.52 5.75
N TYR A 99 -1.25 -0.98 4.67
CA TYR A 99 -1.54 -2.32 4.12
C TYR A 99 -1.22 -3.42 5.12
N GLU A 100 -0.08 -3.36 5.79
CA GLU A 100 0.33 -4.40 6.74
C GLU A 100 -0.63 -4.51 7.92
N GLN A 101 -1.11 -3.38 8.45
CA GLN A 101 -1.98 -3.31 9.63
C GLN A 101 -3.45 -3.58 9.31
N CYS A 102 -3.95 -3.02 8.20
CA CYS A 102 -5.38 -2.98 7.94
C CYS A 102 -5.84 -4.05 6.94
N PHE A 103 -4.96 -4.58 6.08
CA PHE A 103 -5.37 -5.56 5.09
C PHE A 103 -5.66 -6.92 5.75
N PRO A 104 -6.82 -7.54 5.48
CA PRO A 104 -7.32 -8.67 6.26
C PRO A 104 -6.34 -9.84 6.28
N PRO A 105 -6.10 -10.49 7.43
CA PRO A 105 -5.20 -11.64 7.51
C PRO A 105 -5.75 -12.87 6.77
N ASP A 106 -7.07 -12.96 6.58
CA ASP A 106 -7.77 -14.03 5.88
C ASP A 106 -8.02 -13.73 4.38
N PHE A 107 -7.35 -12.72 3.80
CA PHE A 107 -7.59 -12.27 2.43
C PHE A 107 -7.55 -13.38 1.37
N VAL A 108 -6.68 -14.39 1.52
CA VAL A 108 -6.63 -15.55 0.62
C VAL A 108 -7.95 -16.32 0.61
N ALA A 109 -8.58 -16.51 1.79
CA ALA A 109 -9.87 -17.17 1.90
C ALA A 109 -10.98 -16.33 1.26
N ARG A 110 -10.94 -15.01 1.46
CA ARG A 110 -11.90 -14.06 0.85
C ARG A 110 -11.82 -14.06 -0.68
N ILE A 111 -10.63 -13.97 -1.25
CA ILE A 111 -10.42 -14.02 -2.71
C ILE A 111 -10.92 -15.35 -3.30
N ARG A 112 -10.65 -16.48 -2.62
CA ARG A 112 -11.18 -17.79 -3.04
C ARG A 112 -12.71 -17.84 -3.00
N GLY A 113 -13.33 -17.15 -2.04
CA GLY A 113 -14.79 -16.95 -1.99
C GLY A 113 -15.28 -16.20 -3.22
N LEU A 114 -14.73 -14.99 -3.47
CA LEU A 114 -15.07 -14.18 -4.64
C LEU A 114 -14.93 -14.95 -5.96
N HIS A 115 -13.88 -15.75 -6.11
CA HIS A 115 -13.66 -16.56 -7.31
C HIS A 115 -14.75 -17.63 -7.49
N ARG A 116 -15.10 -18.36 -6.42
CA ARG A 116 -16.15 -19.40 -6.47
C ARG A 116 -17.53 -18.82 -6.75
N ASP A 117 -17.78 -17.61 -6.24
CA ASP A 117 -19.03 -16.90 -6.43
C ASP A 117 -19.10 -16.18 -7.79
N GLY A 118 -18.01 -16.19 -8.57
CA GLY A 118 -17.92 -15.52 -9.87
C GLY A 118 -17.89 -13.99 -9.78
N THR A 119 -17.58 -13.43 -8.61
CA THR A 119 -17.59 -11.98 -8.33
C THR A 119 -16.20 -11.38 -8.15
N ARG A 120 -15.14 -12.18 -8.36
CA ARG A 120 -13.75 -11.74 -8.30
C ARG A 120 -13.46 -10.69 -9.38
N ASP A 121 -12.91 -9.56 -8.95
CA ASP A 121 -12.29 -8.56 -9.82
C ASP A 121 -10.76 -8.62 -9.64
N PRO A 122 -10.00 -9.12 -10.63
CA PRO A 122 -8.56 -9.29 -10.53
C PRO A 122 -7.78 -8.01 -10.86
N LEU A 123 -8.41 -6.84 -10.89
CA LEU A 123 -7.73 -5.58 -11.18
C LEU A 123 -6.96 -5.03 -9.96
N PRO A 124 -5.85 -4.30 -10.19
CA PRO A 124 -5.13 -3.60 -9.12
C PRO A 124 -6.05 -2.74 -8.26
N GLY A 125 -5.95 -2.89 -6.95
CA GLY A 125 -6.71 -2.11 -5.97
C GLY A 125 -8.20 -2.46 -5.85
N ALA A 126 -8.72 -3.45 -6.58
CA ALA A 126 -10.13 -3.85 -6.50
C ALA A 126 -10.59 -4.23 -5.07
N VAL A 127 -9.66 -4.73 -4.25
CA VAL A 127 -9.91 -5.13 -2.85
C VAL A 127 -9.35 -4.14 -1.82
N ASP A 128 -8.89 -2.95 -2.23
CA ASP A 128 -8.32 -1.96 -1.30
C ASP A 128 -9.36 -1.42 -0.30
N HIS A 129 -10.66 -1.52 -0.61
CA HIS A 129 -11.73 -1.19 0.32
C HIS A 129 -11.68 -2.03 1.61
N TRP A 130 -11.01 -3.20 1.60
CA TRP A 130 -10.78 -3.99 2.82
C TRP A 130 -9.88 -3.29 3.83
N LEU A 131 -9.07 -2.31 3.42
CA LEU A 131 -8.25 -1.51 4.35
C LEU A 131 -9.10 -0.70 5.32
N ASP A 132 -10.35 -0.41 4.98
CA ASP A 132 -11.25 0.39 5.80
C ASP A 132 -12.11 -0.47 6.75
N GLU A 133 -12.02 -1.80 6.64
CA GLU A 133 -12.72 -2.76 7.52
C GLU A 133 -11.99 -3.01 8.84
N ALA A 134 -10.73 -2.58 8.96
CA ALA A 134 -9.98 -2.69 10.19
C ALA A 134 -10.65 -1.84 11.28
N GLU A 135 -11.41 -2.49 12.15
CA GLU A 135 -11.98 -1.86 13.34
C GLU A 135 -10.85 -1.17 14.13
N PRO A 136 -11.04 0.08 14.61
CA PRO A 136 -10.10 0.67 15.54
C PRO A 136 -10.09 -0.24 16.76
N THR A 137 -8.98 -0.94 16.99
CA THR A 137 -8.75 -1.67 18.23
C THR A 137 -8.82 -0.65 19.36
N LEU A 138 -10.00 -0.54 19.97
CA LEU A 138 -10.16 0.09 21.26
C LEU A 138 -9.39 -0.81 22.22
N ASP A 139 -8.11 -0.46 22.44
CA ASP A 139 -7.33 -0.91 23.57
C ASP A 139 -8.04 -0.41 24.83
N ASN A 140 -9.06 -1.17 25.25
CA ASN A 140 -9.63 -1.07 26.57
C ASN A 140 -8.60 -1.64 27.52
N GLY A 141 -7.63 -0.81 27.89
CA GLY A 141 -6.79 -1.01 29.05
C GLY A 141 -7.67 -1.35 30.25
N ALA A 142 -7.62 -2.62 30.64
CA ALA A 142 -8.17 -3.18 31.86
C ALA A 142 -7.27 -4.38 32.18
N GLY A 143 -6.50 -4.41 33.27
CA GLY A 143 -6.31 -3.50 34.39
C GLY A 143 -5.14 -4.02 35.24
#